data_AF-A0A0H3K579-F1
#
_entry.id   AF-A0A0H3K579-F1
#
_cell.length_a   1.000
_cell.length_b   1.000
_cell.length_c   1.000
_cell.angle_alpha   90.00
_cell.angle_beta   90.00
_cell.angle_gamma   90.00
#
_symmetry.space_group_name_H-M   'P 1'
#
loop_
_entity.id
_entity.type
_entity.pdbx_description
1 polymer ?
#
loop_
_entity_poly.entity_id
_entity_poly.type
_entity_poly.pdbx_seq_one_letter_code
_entity_poly.pdbx_strand_id
1 'polypeptide(L)'
;MASSDVPSFAPDQALPQWRLFWGSSAAVIAIAIAASLHGGRQTMLLLLGAAIGAVLYHGRFGFSSGFRKLLQRQDGNPALAQLWLLALTSIAFAGVFSLAELRGWELRPAIAPVGWASLGGAFLFGIGMQLSRACGCGTLAAVGGGSYNLLITLIAFGIGAFGATLTRPLWSQLPAWEPGLLPANWVGAVPSSCNCGCS
;
A
#
# COMPACT_ATOMS: atom_id res chain seq x y z
N MET A 1 -16.99 -34.17 6.26
CA MET A 1 -18.02 -33.61 5.37
C MET A 1 -18.43 -32.23 5.86
N ALA A 2 -17.75 -31.21 5.34
CA ALA A 2 -18.15 -29.81 5.27
C ALA A 2 -17.06 -29.13 4.44
N SER A 3 -17.04 -29.46 3.15
CA SER A 3 -16.29 -28.73 2.13
C SER A 3 -16.89 -27.33 2.07
N SER A 4 -16.35 -26.43 2.88
CA SER A 4 -16.57 -25.01 2.64
C SER A 4 -15.77 -24.69 1.40
N ASP A 5 -16.46 -24.61 0.28
CA ASP A 5 -15.99 -24.02 -0.95
C ASP A 5 -15.52 -22.61 -0.62
N VAL A 6 -14.24 -22.50 -0.27
CA VAL A 6 -13.52 -21.24 -0.40
C VAL A 6 -13.63 -20.94 -1.89
N PRO A 7 -14.26 -19.82 -2.30
CA PRO A 7 -14.25 -19.45 -3.70
C PRO A 7 -12.78 -19.42 -4.10
N SER A 8 -12.40 -20.43 -4.86
CA SER A 8 -11.14 -20.45 -5.55
C SER A 8 -11.18 -19.17 -6.36
N PHE A 9 -10.16 -18.34 -6.18
CA PHE A 9 -9.88 -17.23 -7.07
C PHE A 9 -9.40 -17.81 -8.43
N ALA A 10 -10.16 -18.78 -8.98
CA ALA A 10 -10.06 -19.26 -10.33
C ALA A 10 -10.48 -18.09 -11.22
N PRO A 11 -9.63 -17.65 -12.15
CA PRO A 11 -10.02 -16.68 -13.14
C PRO A 11 -10.93 -17.35 -14.18
N ASP A 12 -12.11 -17.82 -13.78
CA ASP A 12 -13.17 -18.11 -14.74
C ASP A 12 -13.93 -16.82 -15.00
N GLN A 13 -13.28 -15.83 -15.61
CA GLN A 13 -13.90 -14.74 -16.35
C GLN A 13 -12.84 -14.22 -17.33
N ALA A 14 -12.86 -14.70 -18.57
CA ALA A 14 -12.26 -13.96 -19.67
C ALA A 14 -12.90 -12.57 -19.64
N LEU A 15 -12.17 -11.56 -19.13
CA LEU A 15 -12.71 -10.21 -19.06
C LEU A 15 -13.08 -9.81 -20.48
N PRO A 16 -14.34 -9.45 -20.75
CA PRO A 16 -14.74 -9.16 -22.10
C PRO A 16 -13.93 -7.95 -22.56
N GLN A 17 -13.26 -8.06 -23.71
CA GLN A 17 -12.22 -7.14 -24.19
C GLN A 17 -12.59 -5.66 -24.02
N TRP A 18 -13.88 -5.33 -24.20
CA TRP A 18 -14.42 -3.99 -24.04
C TRP A 18 -14.14 -3.39 -22.65
N ARG A 19 -14.23 -4.15 -21.56
CA ARG A 19 -13.94 -3.62 -20.21
C ARG A 19 -12.48 -3.22 -20.05
N LEU A 20 -11.57 -3.95 -20.70
CA LEU A 20 -10.15 -3.59 -20.71
C LEU A 20 -9.94 -2.29 -21.49
N PHE A 21 -10.57 -2.16 -22.67
CA PHE A 21 -10.56 -0.93 -23.46
C PHE A 21 -11.14 0.26 -22.70
N TRP A 22 -12.31 0.14 -22.08
CA TRP A 22 -12.92 1.23 -21.30
C TRP A 22 -12.07 1.61 -20.09
N GLY A 23 -11.42 0.65 -19.43
CA GLY A 23 -10.50 0.90 -18.31
C GLY A 23 -9.23 1.64 -18.74
N SER A 24 -8.56 1.21 -19.81
CA SER A 24 -7.38 1.90 -20.33
C SER A 24 -7.73 3.25 -20.97
N SER A 25 -8.86 3.36 -21.67
CA SER A 25 -9.35 4.64 -22.19
C SER A 25 -9.64 5.64 -21.07
N ALA A 26 -10.33 5.24 -19.99
CA ALA A 26 -10.58 6.11 -18.85
C ALA A 26 -9.27 6.55 -18.16
N ALA A 27 -8.28 5.66 -18.04
CA ALA A 27 -6.97 6.01 -17.49
C ALA A 27 -6.21 7.01 -18.38
N VAL A 28 -6.19 6.80 -19.70
CA VAL A 28 -5.55 7.70 -20.66
C VAL A 28 -6.24 9.08 -20.67
N ILE A 29 -7.57 9.12 -20.63
CA ILE A 29 -8.34 10.36 -20.56
C ILE A 29 -8.05 11.10 -19.24
N ALA A 30 -8.02 10.41 -18.10
CA ALA A 30 -7.67 11.00 -16.82
C ALA A 30 -6.25 11.58 -16.82
N ILE A 31 -5.28 10.90 -17.45
CA ILE A 31 -3.90 11.37 -17.62
C ILE A 31 -3.83 12.58 -18.53
N ALA A 32 -4.57 12.60 -19.63
CA ALA A 32 -4.63 13.74 -20.55
C ALA A 32 -5.29 14.97 -19.90
N ILE A 33 -6.37 14.77 -19.14
CA ILE A 33 -7.04 15.84 -18.38
C ILE A 33 -6.15 16.36 -17.26
N ALA A 34 -5.46 15.48 -16.53
CA ALA A 34 -4.48 15.90 -15.53
C ALA A 34 -3.34 16.69 -16.17
N ALA A 35 -2.76 16.23 -17.28
CA ALA A 35 -1.68 16.94 -17.99
C ALA A 35 -2.09 18.33 -18.49
N SER A 36 -3.35 18.52 -18.84
CA SER A 36 -3.87 19.79 -19.37
C SER A 36 -4.29 20.78 -18.29
N LEU A 37 -4.78 20.30 -17.14
CA LEU A 37 -5.33 21.17 -16.10
C LEU A 37 -4.41 21.34 -14.88
N HIS A 38 -3.52 20.38 -14.63
CA HIS A 38 -2.81 20.20 -13.35
C HIS A 38 -1.33 19.92 -13.67
N GLY A 39 -0.44 20.90 -13.46
CA GLY A 39 0.95 20.90 -13.94
C GLY A 39 1.74 19.61 -13.71
N GLY A 40 2.88 19.44 -14.40
CA GLY A 40 3.55 18.14 -14.63
C GLY A 40 3.75 17.20 -13.41
N ARG A 41 3.85 17.74 -12.19
CA ARG A 41 3.91 16.95 -10.94
C ARG A 41 2.66 16.07 -10.74
N GLN A 42 1.46 16.61 -10.98
CA GLN A 42 0.20 15.87 -10.80
C GLN A 42 0.03 14.77 -11.86
N THR A 43 0.44 15.05 -13.10
CA THR A 43 0.50 14.03 -14.16
C THR A 43 1.43 12.88 -13.78
N MET A 44 2.61 13.20 -13.23
CA MET A 44 3.60 12.20 -12.83
C MET A 44 3.10 11.33 -11.66
N LEU A 45 2.43 11.93 -10.68
CA LEU A 45 1.77 11.21 -9.58
C LEU A 45 0.66 10.28 -10.07
N LEU A 46 -0.13 10.74 -11.04
CA LEU A 46 -1.21 9.94 -11.63
C LEU A 46 -0.65 8.77 -12.46
N LEU A 47 0.39 9.01 -13.26
CA LEU A 47 1.11 7.97 -14.01
C LEU A 47 1.69 6.92 -13.07
N LEU A 48 2.31 7.35 -11.97
CA LEU A 48 2.85 6.43 -10.98
C LEU A 48 1.75 5.60 -10.33
N GLY A 49 0.61 6.21 -9.97
CA GLY A 49 -0.56 5.51 -9.45
C GLY A 49 -1.12 4.48 -10.44
N ALA A 50 -1.23 4.84 -11.71
CA ALA A 50 -1.68 3.95 -12.78
C ALA A 50 -0.72 2.77 -12.99
N ALA A 51 0.60 3.03 -13.01
CA ALA A 51 1.62 1.99 -13.12
C ALA A 51 1.58 1.02 -11.94
N ILE A 52 1.49 1.53 -10.71
CA ILE A 52 1.36 0.71 -9.50
C ILE A 52 0.08 -0.12 -9.55
N GLY A 53 -1.05 0.47 -9.97
CA GLY A 53 -2.31 -0.23 -10.14
C GLY A 53 -2.24 -1.38 -11.17
N ALA A 54 -1.58 -1.15 -12.31
CA ALA A 54 -1.39 -2.17 -13.33
C ALA A 54 -0.53 -3.34 -12.81
N VAL A 55 0.54 -3.05 -12.07
CA VAL A 55 1.40 -4.07 -11.45
C VAL A 55 0.64 -4.86 -10.38
N LEU A 56 -0.15 -4.20 -9.53
CA LEU A 56 -1.00 -4.86 -8.53
C LEU A 56 -2.03 -5.80 -9.17
N TYR A 57 -2.66 -5.36 -10.26
CA TYR A 57 -3.63 -6.14 -11.01
C TYR A 57 -2.98 -7.39 -11.64
N HIS A 58 -1.83 -7.23 -12.30
CA HIS A 58 -1.11 -8.34 -12.94
C HIS A 58 -0.49 -9.31 -11.93
N GLY A 59 0.12 -8.78 -10.88
CA GLY A 59 0.81 -9.59 -9.86
C GLY A 59 -0.14 -10.28 -8.87
N ARG A 60 -1.45 -9.96 -8.90
CA ARG A 60 -2.45 -10.48 -7.96
C ARG A 60 -1.95 -10.43 -6.51
N PHE A 61 -1.27 -9.32 -6.18
CA PHE A 61 -0.51 -9.17 -4.95
C PHE A 61 -1.45 -9.01 -3.75
N GLY A 62 -1.33 -9.92 -2.79
CA GLY A 62 -2.12 -9.88 -1.56
C GLY A 62 -1.33 -10.43 -0.38
N PHE A 63 -0.97 -9.54 0.55
CA PHE A 63 -0.27 -9.90 1.78
C PHE A 63 -1.02 -11.01 2.53
N SER A 64 -2.32 -10.85 2.77
CA SER A 64 -3.12 -11.84 3.52
C SER A 64 -3.20 -13.20 2.82
N SER A 65 -3.31 -13.22 1.48
CA SER A 65 -3.38 -14.48 0.71
C SER A 65 -2.05 -15.23 0.65
N GLY A 66 -0.91 -14.52 0.60
CA GLY A 66 0.42 -15.14 0.61
C GLY A 66 0.70 -15.86 1.93
N PHE A 67 0.43 -15.17 3.06
CA PHE A 67 0.55 -15.78 4.39
C PHE A 67 -0.43 -16.92 4.61
N ARG A 68 -1.68 -16.81 4.13
CA ARG A 68 -2.66 -17.89 4.24
C ARG A 68 -2.21 -19.15 3.49
N LYS A 69 -1.65 -19.02 2.27
CA LYS A 69 -1.12 -20.16 1.51
C LYS A 69 0.09 -20.80 2.19
N LEU A 70 0.97 -19.98 2.78
CA LEU A 70 2.07 -20.47 3.59
C LEU A 70 1.56 -21.29 4.79
N LEU A 71 0.58 -20.79 5.54
CA LEU A 71 0.07 -21.48 6.74
C LEU A 71 -0.79 -22.70 6.42
N GLN A 72 -1.64 -22.64 5.39
CA GLN A 72 -2.60 -23.71 5.10
C GLN A 72 -2.05 -24.78 4.16
N ARG A 73 -1.18 -24.41 3.21
CA ARG A 73 -0.66 -25.31 2.16
C ARG A 73 0.84 -25.55 2.28
N GLN A 74 1.52 -24.91 3.23
CA GLN A 74 3.00 -24.89 3.34
C GLN A 74 3.69 -24.31 2.09
N ASP A 75 2.92 -23.64 1.22
CA ASP A 75 3.41 -23.00 0.00
C ASP A 75 3.92 -21.60 0.33
N GLY A 76 5.22 -21.50 0.62
CA GLY A 76 5.88 -20.23 0.95
C GLY A 76 6.23 -19.37 -0.25
N ASN A 77 6.19 -19.91 -1.48
CA ASN A 77 6.59 -19.18 -2.69
C ASN A 77 5.90 -17.80 -2.86
N PRO A 78 4.57 -17.65 -2.70
CA PRO A 78 3.94 -16.33 -2.81
C PRO A 78 4.33 -15.37 -1.68
N ALA A 79 4.60 -15.87 -0.46
CA ALA A 79 5.04 -15.05 0.66
C ALA A 79 6.50 -14.58 0.46
N LEU A 80 7.37 -15.48 -0.03
CA LEU A 80 8.76 -15.18 -0.36
C LEU A 80 8.86 -14.19 -1.52
N ALA A 81 8.06 -14.34 -2.58
CA ALA A 81 8.04 -13.39 -3.69
C ALA A 81 7.73 -11.96 -3.23
N GLN A 82 6.87 -11.80 -2.22
CA GLN A 82 6.53 -10.50 -1.66
C GLN A 82 7.62 -9.93 -0.76
N LEU A 83 8.30 -10.78 0.02
CA LEU A 83 9.47 -10.39 0.80
C LEU A 83 10.63 -9.97 -0.13
N TRP A 84 10.85 -10.68 -1.23
CA TRP A 84 11.84 -10.31 -2.25
C TRP A 84 11.51 -8.98 -2.91
N LEU A 85 10.24 -8.76 -3.29
CA LEU A 85 9.80 -7.49 -3.85
C LEU A 85 10.03 -6.33 -2.86
N LEU A 86 9.69 -6.54 -1.58
CA LEU A 86 9.93 -5.55 -0.52
C LEU A 86 11.42 -5.28 -0.32
N ALA A 87 12.26 -6.33 -0.29
CA ALA A 87 13.71 -6.20 -0.16
C ALA A 87 14.33 -5.44 -1.33
N LEU A 88 13.99 -5.80 -2.57
CA LEU A 88 14.45 -5.12 -3.78
C LEU A 88 13.99 -3.66 -3.82
N THR A 89 12.73 -3.41 -3.46
CA THR A 89 12.18 -2.04 -3.39
C THR A 89 12.88 -1.22 -2.31
N SER A 90 13.17 -1.81 -1.16
CA SER A 90 13.92 -1.17 -0.07
C SER A 90 15.34 -0.78 -0.52
N ILE A 91 16.06 -1.70 -1.18
CA ILE A 91 17.39 -1.43 -1.75
C ILE A 91 17.32 -0.33 -2.82
N ALA A 92 16.31 -0.37 -3.69
CA ALA A 92 16.12 0.65 -4.71
C ALA A 92 15.85 2.03 -4.10
N PHE A 93 15.00 2.12 -3.07
CA PHE A 93 14.77 3.38 -2.35
C PHE A 93 16.05 3.87 -1.67
N ALA A 94 16.80 2.99 -0.99
CA ALA A 94 18.07 3.36 -0.37
C ALA A 94 19.07 3.92 -1.41
N GLY A 95 19.14 3.31 -2.60
CA GLY A 95 19.93 3.84 -3.71
C GLY A 95 19.44 5.20 -4.22
N VAL A 96 18.12 5.40 -4.33
CA VAL A 96 17.56 6.71 -4.71
C VAL A 96 17.91 7.79 -3.68
N PHE A 97 17.87 7.48 -2.38
CA PHE A 97 18.26 8.42 -1.34
C PHE A 97 19.75 8.79 -1.40
N SER A 98 20.65 7.82 -1.67
CA SER A 98 22.07 8.13 -1.80
C SER A 98 22.38 8.98 -3.03
N LEU A 99 21.71 8.73 -4.16
CA LEU A 99 21.82 9.58 -5.35
C LEU A 99 21.22 10.98 -5.13
N ALA A 100 20.13 11.09 -4.37
CA ALA A 100 19.51 12.36 -4.04
C ALA A 100 20.42 13.25 -3.19
N GLU A 101 21.11 12.67 -2.21
CA GLU A 101 22.08 13.36 -1.36
C GLU A 101 23.26 13.90 -2.20
N LEU A 102 23.75 13.10 -3.15
CA LEU A 102 24.79 13.51 -4.11
C LEU A 102 24.34 14.62 -5.08
N ARG A 103 23.04 14.72 -5.37
CA ARG A 103 22.45 15.73 -6.28
C ARG A 103 21.95 16.98 -5.54
N GLY A 104 22.01 17.02 -4.22
CA GLY A 104 21.50 18.10 -3.39
C GLY A 104 19.97 18.20 -3.34
N TRP A 105 19.26 17.10 -3.59
CA TRP A 105 17.80 17.05 -3.46
C TRP A 105 17.42 16.68 -2.01
N GLU A 106 16.69 17.55 -1.30
CA GLU A 106 16.15 17.26 0.04
C GLU A 106 15.01 16.22 -0.05
N LEU A 107 15.36 14.94 -0.12
CA LEU A 107 14.41 13.85 0.08
C LEU A 107 14.37 13.51 1.57
N ARG A 108 13.27 13.88 2.24
CA ARG A 108 13.05 13.50 3.63
C ARG A 108 12.33 12.15 3.72
N PRO A 109 12.83 11.20 4.52
CA PRO A 109 12.11 9.97 4.79
C PRO A 109 10.85 10.26 5.64
N ALA A 110 9.71 9.69 5.24
CA ALA A 110 8.46 9.80 5.97
C ALA A 110 8.44 8.83 7.16
N ILE A 111 9.14 9.19 8.23
CA ILE A 111 9.21 8.40 9.47
C ILE A 111 8.00 8.78 10.33
N ALA A 112 7.04 7.86 10.46
CA ALA A 112 5.92 8.04 11.37
C ALA A 112 6.32 7.57 12.78
N PRO A 113 6.09 8.37 13.84
CA PRO A 113 6.28 7.92 15.21
C PRO A 113 5.28 6.80 15.46
N VAL A 114 5.79 5.64 15.82
CA VAL A 114 4.93 4.52 16.19
C VAL A 114 4.62 4.65 17.69
N GLY A 115 3.38 4.37 18.03
CA GLY A 115 2.74 4.87 19.25
C GLY A 115 1.46 4.12 19.52
N TRP A 116 0.74 4.50 20.59
CA TRP A 116 -0.58 3.92 20.88
C TRP A 116 -1.58 4.08 19.73
N ALA A 117 -1.48 5.19 18.98
CA ALA A 117 -2.26 5.42 17.77
C ALA A 117 -2.00 4.37 16.67
N SER A 118 -0.74 3.98 16.47
CA SER A 118 -0.39 2.94 15.51
C SER A 118 -0.88 1.56 15.96
N LEU A 119 -0.82 1.27 17.25
CA LEU A 119 -1.31 0.02 17.83
C LEU A 119 -2.84 -0.11 17.67
N GLY A 120 -3.58 0.94 18.00
CA GLY A 120 -5.03 1.01 17.82
C GLY A 120 -5.43 0.86 16.35
N GLY A 121 -4.72 1.57 15.46
CA GLY A 121 -4.91 1.44 14.01
C GLY A 121 -4.63 0.04 13.49
N ALA A 122 -3.55 -0.61 13.93
CA ALA A 122 -3.21 -1.98 13.55
C ALA A 122 -4.26 -2.99 14.01
N PHE A 123 -4.82 -2.81 15.21
CA PHE A 123 -5.88 -3.67 15.74
C PHE A 123 -7.20 -3.53 14.95
N LEU A 124 -7.66 -2.29 14.71
CA LEU A 124 -8.83 -2.02 13.88
C LEU A 124 -8.65 -2.54 12.45
N PHE A 125 -7.45 -2.37 11.88
CA PHE A 125 -7.12 -2.89 10.55
C PHE A 125 -7.16 -4.42 10.52
N GLY A 126 -6.66 -5.09 11.58
CA GLY A 126 -6.77 -6.54 11.75
C GLY A 126 -8.21 -7.03 11.80
N ILE A 127 -9.08 -6.35 12.56
CA ILE A 127 -10.53 -6.63 12.58
C ILE A 127 -11.12 -6.47 11.17
N GLY A 128 -10.76 -5.39 10.46
CA GLY A 128 -11.17 -5.14 9.09
C GLY A 128 -10.74 -6.26 8.11
N MET A 129 -9.53 -6.81 8.26
CA MET A 129 -9.08 -7.95 7.47
C MET A 129 -9.90 -9.22 7.73
N GLN A 130 -10.34 -9.45 8.97
CA GLN A 130 -11.16 -10.61 9.29
C GLN A 130 -12.55 -10.50 8.67
N LEU A 131 -13.17 -9.32 8.73
CA LEU A 131 -14.49 -9.04 8.13
C LEU A 131 -14.47 -9.15 6.61
N SER A 132 -13.44 -8.60 5.97
CA SER A 132 -13.32 -8.55 4.51
C SER A 132 -12.75 -9.82 3.89
N ARG A 133 -12.10 -10.68 4.69
CA ARG A 133 -11.32 -11.85 4.25
C ARG A 133 -10.24 -11.49 3.19
N ALA A 134 -9.86 -10.22 3.09
CA ALA A 134 -8.93 -9.69 2.10
C ALA A 134 -8.09 -8.55 2.69
N CYS A 135 -6.88 -8.33 2.14
CA CYS A 135 -6.08 -7.14 2.47
C CYS A 135 -6.40 -5.99 1.49
N GLY A 136 -6.19 -4.73 1.90
CA GLY A 136 -6.52 -3.55 1.08
C GLY A 136 -5.97 -3.56 -0.35
N CYS A 137 -4.72 -3.99 -0.56
CA CYS A 137 -4.16 -4.11 -1.91
C CYS A 137 -4.86 -5.21 -2.75
N GLY A 138 -5.28 -6.29 -2.08
CA GLY A 138 -6.00 -7.39 -2.72
C GLY A 138 -7.45 -7.04 -3.04
N THR A 139 -8.11 -6.23 -2.20
CA THR A 139 -9.45 -5.69 -2.49
C THR A 139 -9.39 -4.73 -3.68
N LEU A 140 -8.37 -3.86 -3.74
CA LEU A 140 -8.14 -2.96 -4.88
C LEU A 140 -7.93 -3.74 -6.18
N ALA A 141 -7.05 -4.74 -6.18
CA ALA A 141 -6.79 -5.56 -7.36
C ALA A 141 -8.02 -6.38 -7.80
N ALA A 142 -8.81 -6.91 -6.85
CA ALA A 142 -10.03 -7.66 -7.14
C ALA A 142 -11.15 -6.78 -7.71
N VAL A 143 -11.33 -5.57 -7.17
CA VAL A 143 -12.27 -4.58 -7.71
C VAL A 143 -11.83 -4.09 -9.09
N GLY A 144 -10.53 -3.85 -9.29
CA GLY A 144 -9.95 -3.52 -10.60
C GLY A 144 -10.15 -4.62 -11.65
N GLY A 145 -10.14 -5.89 -11.23
CA GLY A 145 -10.53 -7.03 -12.05
C GLY A 145 -12.03 -7.23 -12.23
N GLY A 146 -12.86 -6.37 -11.65
CA GLY A 146 -14.31 -6.35 -11.87
C GLY A 146 -15.15 -7.09 -10.84
N SER A 147 -14.63 -7.38 -9.65
CA SER A 147 -15.41 -7.97 -8.57
C SER A 147 -16.22 -6.91 -7.81
N TYR A 148 -17.50 -6.77 -8.14
CA TYR A 148 -18.40 -5.83 -7.48
C TYR A 148 -18.64 -6.16 -6.00
N ASN A 149 -18.51 -7.44 -5.60
CA ASN A 149 -18.71 -7.88 -4.21
C ASN A 149 -17.68 -7.27 -3.25
N LEU A 150 -16.47 -6.93 -3.74
CA LEU A 150 -15.42 -6.32 -2.92
C LEU A 150 -15.45 -4.78 -3.00
N LEU A 151 -16.33 -4.19 -3.81
CA LEU A 151 -16.45 -2.74 -3.96
C LEU A 151 -16.92 -2.08 -2.67
N ILE A 152 -17.89 -2.69 -1.98
CA ILE A 152 -18.42 -2.20 -0.70
C ILE A 152 -17.31 -2.14 0.35
N THR A 153 -16.49 -3.19 0.42
CA THR A 153 -15.31 -3.25 1.31
C THR A 153 -14.30 -2.16 0.98
N LEU A 154 -14.04 -1.91 -0.30
CA LEU A 154 -13.12 -0.86 -0.73
C LEU A 154 -13.62 0.53 -0.36
N ILE A 155 -14.92 0.79 -0.53
CA ILE A 155 -15.56 2.05 -0.12
C ILE A 155 -15.47 2.23 1.40
N ALA A 156 -15.82 1.19 2.18
CA ALA A 156 -15.71 1.23 3.64
C ALA A 156 -14.26 1.49 4.10
N PHE A 157 -13.27 0.87 3.43
CA PHE A 157 -11.86 1.13 3.68
C PHE A 157 -11.49 2.60 3.39
N GLY A 158 -11.98 3.16 2.28
CA GLY A 158 -11.79 4.57 1.93
C GLY A 158 -12.39 5.52 2.96
N ILE A 159 -13.63 5.27 3.41
CA ILE A 159 -14.29 6.06 4.46
C ILE A 159 -13.51 5.98 5.77
N GLY A 160 -13.05 4.79 6.15
CA GLY A 160 -12.21 4.60 7.34
C GLY A 160 -10.88 5.34 7.26
N ALA A 161 -10.19 5.28 6.12
CA ALA A 161 -8.92 6.01 5.91
C ALA A 161 -9.13 7.54 5.94
N PHE A 162 -10.25 8.02 5.40
CA PHE A 162 -10.61 9.43 5.47
C PHE A 162 -10.95 9.85 6.91
N GLY A 163 -11.75 9.05 7.63
CA GLY A 163 -12.07 9.28 9.03
C GLY A 163 -10.84 9.26 9.95
N ALA A 164 -9.87 8.38 9.69
CA ALA A 164 -8.59 8.37 10.38
C ALA A 164 -7.78 9.66 10.14
N THR A 165 -7.87 10.22 8.93
CA THR A 165 -7.22 11.49 8.58
C THR A 165 -7.85 12.66 9.34
N LEU A 166 -9.18 12.69 9.45
CA LEU A 166 -9.91 13.71 10.21
C LEU A 166 -9.65 13.63 11.72
N THR A 167 -9.46 12.43 12.25
CA THR A 167 -9.20 12.21 13.68
C THR A 167 -7.73 12.34 14.07
N ARG A 168 -6.81 12.59 13.11
CA ARG A 168 -5.38 12.90 13.34
C ARG A 168 -5.09 13.75 14.58
N PRO A 169 -5.74 14.91 14.83
CA PRO A 169 -5.43 15.77 15.97
C PRO A 169 -5.77 15.13 17.33
N LEU A 170 -6.70 14.17 17.36
CA LEU A 170 -7.05 13.42 18.56
C LEU A 170 -6.00 12.34 18.85
N TRP A 171 -5.49 11.69 17.81
CA TRP A 171 -4.47 10.63 17.92
C TRP A 171 -3.08 11.17 18.25
N SER A 172 -2.75 12.40 17.86
CA SER A 172 -1.47 13.05 18.17
C SER A 172 -1.31 13.44 19.64
N GLN A 173 -2.39 13.42 20.43
CA GLN A 173 -2.33 13.70 21.86
C GLN A 173 -2.01 12.47 22.71
N LEU A 174 -2.00 11.27 22.11
CA LEU A 174 -1.64 10.05 22.82
C LEU A 174 -0.11 9.94 22.93
N PRO A 175 0.43 9.40 24.05
CA PRO A 175 1.86 9.21 24.22
C PRO A 175 2.44 8.40 23.05
N ALA A 176 3.34 9.00 22.28
CA ALA A 176 4.13 8.29 21.29
C ALA A 176 5.41 7.80 21.98
N TRP A 177 5.84 6.59 21.65
CA TRP A 177 7.17 6.16 22.02
C TRP A 177 8.15 6.76 21.01
N GLU A 178 9.21 7.38 21.51
CA GLU A 178 10.25 7.92 20.66
C GLU A 178 10.86 6.78 19.84
N PRO A 179 11.03 6.93 18.52
CA PRO A 179 11.71 5.94 17.68
C PRO A 179 13.24 6.02 17.95
N GLY A 180 13.66 5.72 19.17
CA GLY A 180 15.03 5.85 19.66
C GLY A 180 15.73 4.55 20.03
N LEU A 181 15.16 3.38 19.68
CA LEU A 181 15.70 2.07 20.10
C LEU A 181 16.56 1.35 19.07
N LEU A 182 16.93 2.00 17.96
CA LEU A 182 17.99 1.49 17.08
C LEU A 182 19.29 2.24 17.42
N PRO A 183 20.32 1.56 17.96
CA PRO A 183 21.61 2.20 18.12
C PRO A 183 22.11 2.67 16.74
N ALA A 184 22.62 3.90 16.69
CA ALA A 184 23.03 4.63 15.49
C ALA A 184 24.16 3.95 14.67
N ASN A 185 24.59 2.76 15.06
CA ASN A 185 25.62 1.96 14.41
C ASN A 185 25.09 0.98 13.35
N TRP A 186 23.78 0.72 13.28
CA TRP A 186 23.20 -0.23 12.31
C TRP A 186 22.48 0.41 11.12
N VAL A 187 22.08 1.68 11.24
CA VAL A 187 21.53 2.47 10.12
C VAL A 187 22.64 3.42 9.70
N GLY A 188 23.31 3.11 8.58
CA GLY A 188 24.38 3.95 8.04
C GLY A 188 23.93 5.40 7.95
N ALA A 189 24.65 6.27 8.67
CA ALA A 189 24.68 7.72 8.52
C ALA A 189 23.31 8.40 8.29
N VAL A 190 22.43 8.39 9.30
CA VAL A 190 21.46 9.50 9.42
C VAL A 190 22.11 10.52 10.36
N PRO A 191 22.52 11.72 9.87
CA PRO A 191 23.16 12.71 10.72
C PRO A 191 22.25 13.06 11.89
N SER A 192 22.88 13.18 13.07
CA SER A 192 22.34 13.44 14.41
C SER A 192 21.65 14.80 14.59
N SER A 193 21.10 15.36 13.50
CA SER A 193 20.52 16.70 13.43
C SER A 193 19.01 16.69 13.22
N CYS A 194 18.30 15.61 13.59
CA CYS A 194 16.86 15.73 13.86
C CYS A 194 16.69 16.17 15.30
N ASN A 195 17.00 17.44 15.54
CA ASN A 195 16.55 18.18 16.70
C ASN A 195 15.02 18.19 16.67
N CYS A 196 14.40 17.27 17.40
CA CYS A 196 13.00 17.38 17.82
C CYS A 196 12.90 18.54 18.82
N GLY A 197 13.09 19.75 18.31
CA GLY A 197 12.86 20.98 19.04
C GLY A 197 11.36 21.23 19.14
N CYS A 198 10.78 20.91 20.29
CA CYS A 198 9.63 21.65 20.80
C CYS A 198 10.07 23.10 21.06
N SER A 199 9.62 24.03 20.23
CA SER A 199 9.36 25.44 20.57
C SER A 199 8.46 26.05 19.51
#